data_AF-A0A843GGV0-F1
#
_entry.id   AF-A0A843GGV0-F1
#
_cell.length_a   1.000
_cell.length_b   1.000
_cell.length_c   1.000
_cell.angle_alpha   90.00
_cell.angle_beta   90.00
_cell.angle_gamma   90.00
#
_symmetry.space_group_name_H-M   'P 1'
#
loop_
_entity.id
_entity.type
_entity.pdbx_description
1 polymer ?
#
loop_
_entity_poly.entity_id
_entity_poly.type
_entity_poly.pdbx_seq_one_letter_code
_entity_poly.pdbx_strand_id
1 'polypeptide(L)'
;MDKILEKLAGVLSAEDLQEIKESFESAVEERLKSKLAEETESLSKKADEFCQKKIKEAVDKKTVELEDLANKYCEERCAKIALKEQEKLNAQCKKLEEAAEQYIYEYFDEKFTEKYGQELQALEEKVITGLDKYLEYNISEKINDKLITKTAMSETYAPIIEGIQHLFEDQYVPMDLTGSKKLREAKAENAELQKSLKKQLAENMRLIDLVEDSNKKATIAEKTSGLDAQQKARVQKFFESKSLSETKKDIDDYVDMISEQVTMMRTNRKNLFEHKTRPVSRATKTEKALERDDIMTERYKKTTNPISSFVSDAAKYMDED
;
A
#
# COMPACT_ATOMS: atom_id res chain seq x y z
N MET A 1 -83.43 -0.55 -57.44
CA MET A 1 -83.63 -1.20 -58.74
C MET A 1 -84.99 -0.84 -59.34
N ASP A 2 -86.03 -0.72 -58.50
CA ASP A 2 -87.42 -0.50 -58.94
C ASP A 2 -87.64 0.79 -59.74
N LYS A 3 -86.97 1.90 -59.37
CA LYS A 3 -87.04 3.18 -60.12
C LYS A 3 -86.42 3.15 -61.53
N ILE A 4 -85.56 2.16 -61.83
CA ILE A 4 -84.90 1.99 -63.13
C ILE A 4 -85.76 1.08 -64.02
N LEU A 5 -86.36 0.05 -63.42
CA LEU A 5 -87.28 -0.88 -64.10
C LEU A 5 -88.59 -0.21 -64.51
N GLU A 6 -89.12 0.72 -63.71
CA GLU A 6 -90.28 1.56 -64.09
C GLU A 6 -90.06 2.38 -65.37
N LYS A 7 -88.82 2.80 -65.65
CA LYS A 7 -88.49 3.56 -66.88
C LYS A 7 -88.28 2.67 -68.11
N LEU A 8 -88.03 1.38 -67.93
CA LEU A 8 -87.81 0.38 -68.99
C LEU A 8 -89.09 -0.40 -69.35
N ALA A 9 -90.12 -0.35 -68.49
CA ALA A 9 -91.45 -0.93 -68.69
C ALA A 9 -92.23 -0.45 -69.93
N GLY A 10 -91.83 0.66 -70.55
CA GLY A 10 -92.44 1.17 -71.78
C GLY A 10 -91.77 0.73 -73.08
N VAL A 11 -90.62 0.02 -73.02
CA VAL A 11 -89.79 -0.32 -74.19
C VAL A 11 -89.49 -1.82 -74.30
N LEU A 12 -89.59 -2.57 -73.20
CA LEU A 12 -89.33 -4.00 -73.11
C LEU A 12 -90.56 -4.76 -72.60
N SER A 13 -90.67 -6.05 -72.92
CA SER A 13 -91.79 -6.88 -72.48
C SER A 13 -91.72 -7.17 -70.97
N ALA A 14 -92.86 -7.51 -70.35
CA ALA A 14 -92.91 -7.80 -68.91
C ALA A 14 -92.05 -9.01 -68.51
N GLU A 15 -91.86 -9.96 -69.43
CA GLU A 15 -90.99 -11.13 -69.27
C GLU A 15 -89.51 -10.70 -69.25
N ASP A 16 -89.08 -9.84 -70.18
CA ASP A 16 -87.70 -9.34 -70.23
C ASP A 16 -87.32 -8.56 -68.96
N LEU A 17 -88.25 -7.80 -68.39
CA LEU A 17 -88.04 -7.04 -67.15
C LEU A 17 -87.88 -7.93 -65.92
N GLN A 18 -88.56 -9.07 -65.89
CA GLN A 18 -88.46 -10.04 -64.82
C GLN A 18 -87.14 -10.82 -64.92
N GLU A 19 -86.74 -11.17 -66.14
CA GLU A 19 -85.44 -11.80 -66.44
C GLU A 19 -84.25 -10.87 -66.09
N ILE A 20 -84.39 -9.56 -66.35
CA ILE A 20 -83.41 -8.55 -65.92
C ILE A 20 -83.38 -8.42 -64.39
N LYS A 21 -84.52 -8.56 -63.70
CA LYS A 21 -84.58 -8.51 -62.23
C LYS A 21 -83.89 -9.71 -61.60
N GLU A 22 -84.20 -10.90 -62.07
CA GLU A 22 -83.61 -12.16 -61.59
C GLU A 22 -82.11 -12.24 -61.89
N SER A 23 -81.68 -11.81 -63.09
CA SER A 23 -80.25 -11.76 -63.42
C SER A 23 -79.50 -10.73 -62.58
N PHE A 24 -80.10 -9.59 -62.25
CA PHE A 24 -79.48 -8.60 -61.38
C PHE A 24 -79.46 -9.05 -59.91
N GLU A 25 -80.54 -9.65 -59.40
CA GLU A 25 -80.57 -10.22 -58.05
C GLU A 25 -79.55 -11.35 -57.91
N SER A 26 -79.48 -12.26 -58.88
CA SER A 26 -78.46 -13.32 -58.94
C SER A 26 -77.04 -12.74 -58.96
N ALA A 27 -76.77 -11.74 -59.80
CA ALA A 27 -75.47 -11.07 -59.87
C ALA A 27 -75.13 -10.32 -58.57
N VAL A 28 -76.12 -9.75 -57.87
CA VAL A 28 -75.93 -9.08 -56.57
C VAL A 28 -75.66 -10.11 -55.46
N GLU A 29 -76.39 -11.23 -55.44
CA GLU A 29 -76.18 -12.32 -54.49
C GLU A 29 -74.82 -12.97 -54.65
N GLU A 30 -74.40 -13.24 -55.89
CA GLU A 30 -73.10 -13.83 -56.20
C GLU A 30 -71.96 -12.89 -55.78
N ARG A 31 -72.12 -11.59 -56.04
CA ARG A 31 -71.16 -10.56 -55.61
C ARG A 31 -71.15 -10.35 -54.10
N LEU A 32 -72.29 -10.49 -53.43
CA LEU A 32 -72.38 -10.45 -51.97
C LEU A 32 -71.71 -11.66 -51.34
N LYS A 33 -71.93 -12.88 -51.88
CA LYS A 33 -71.25 -14.11 -51.43
C LYS A 33 -69.75 -14.02 -51.60
N SER A 34 -69.28 -13.52 -52.74
CA SER A 34 -67.85 -13.29 -53.00
C SER A 34 -67.25 -12.30 -52.00
N LYS A 35 -67.90 -11.16 -51.74
CA LYS A 35 -67.41 -10.18 -50.74
C LYS A 35 -67.45 -10.71 -49.32
N LEU A 36 -68.49 -11.46 -48.94
CA LEU A 36 -68.58 -12.11 -47.64
C LEU A 36 -67.46 -13.14 -47.46
N ALA A 37 -67.14 -13.93 -48.49
CA ALA A 37 -66.03 -14.88 -48.47
C ALA A 37 -64.68 -14.16 -48.30
N GLU A 38 -64.43 -13.09 -49.05
CA GLU A 38 -63.21 -12.27 -48.91
C GLU A 38 -63.10 -11.62 -47.52
N GLU A 39 -64.20 -11.06 -46.99
CA GLU A 39 -64.21 -10.43 -45.67
C GLU A 39 -63.99 -11.45 -44.56
N THR A 40 -64.65 -12.62 -44.62
CA THR A 40 -64.45 -13.72 -43.65
C THR A 40 -63.04 -14.27 -43.69
N GLU A 41 -62.43 -14.42 -44.87
CA GLU A 41 -61.03 -14.83 -44.98
C GLU A 41 -60.08 -13.76 -44.43
N SER A 42 -60.37 -12.47 -44.68
CA SER A 42 -59.59 -11.36 -44.13
C SER A 42 -59.71 -11.24 -42.60
N LEU A 43 -60.89 -11.53 -42.04
CA LEU A 43 -61.16 -11.57 -40.61
C LEU A 43 -60.44 -12.74 -39.95
N SER A 44 -60.46 -13.93 -40.58
CA SER A 44 -59.72 -15.09 -40.11
C SER A 44 -58.22 -14.80 -40.05
N LYS A 45 -57.64 -14.26 -41.13
CA LYS A 45 -56.21 -13.88 -41.16
C LYS A 45 -55.84 -12.88 -40.06
N LYS A 46 -56.67 -11.86 -39.84
CA LYS A 46 -56.46 -10.87 -38.76
C LYS A 46 -56.59 -11.49 -37.36
N ALA A 47 -57.51 -12.42 -37.17
CA ALA A 47 -57.65 -13.15 -35.91
C ALA A 47 -56.44 -14.04 -35.64
N ASP A 48 -55.94 -14.75 -36.65
CA ASP A 48 -54.74 -15.58 -36.56
C ASP A 48 -53.49 -14.74 -36.27
N GLU A 49 -53.33 -13.59 -36.95
CA GLU A 49 -52.24 -12.64 -36.69
C GLU A 49 -52.29 -12.07 -35.27
N PHE A 50 -53.48 -11.76 -34.76
CA PHE A 50 -53.65 -11.28 -33.39
C PHE A 50 -53.31 -12.36 -32.36
N CYS A 51 -53.78 -13.60 -32.57
CA CYS A 51 -53.44 -14.75 -31.75
C CYS A 51 -51.93 -15.02 -31.77
N GLN A 52 -51.30 -15.00 -32.94
CA GLN A 52 -49.85 -15.17 -33.07
C GLN A 52 -49.07 -14.06 -32.35
N LYS A 53 -49.52 -12.81 -32.44
CA LYS A 53 -48.90 -11.70 -31.67
C LYS A 53 -49.01 -11.93 -30.17
N LYS A 54 -50.19 -12.32 -29.68
CA LYS A 54 -50.41 -12.56 -28.25
C LYS A 54 -49.59 -13.74 -27.74
N ILE A 55 -49.48 -14.80 -28.53
CA ILE A 55 -48.63 -15.95 -28.21
C ILE A 55 -47.16 -15.51 -28.17
N LYS A 56 -46.67 -14.77 -29.16
CA LYS A 56 -45.30 -14.24 -29.17
C LYS A 56 -45.02 -13.35 -27.95
N GLU A 57 -45.89 -12.39 -27.66
CA GLU A 57 -45.76 -11.54 -26.46
C GLU A 57 -45.72 -12.34 -25.16
N ALA A 58 -46.51 -13.42 -25.06
CA ALA A 58 -46.52 -14.28 -23.88
C ALA A 58 -45.25 -15.15 -23.79
N VAL A 59 -44.76 -15.66 -24.92
CA VAL A 59 -43.51 -16.41 -25.01
C VAL A 59 -42.33 -15.51 -24.64
N ASP A 60 -42.24 -14.31 -25.22
CA ASP A 60 -41.15 -13.36 -24.96
C ASP A 60 -41.09 -12.94 -23.48
N LYS A 61 -42.26 -12.73 -22.85
CA LYS A 61 -42.31 -12.46 -21.41
C LYS A 61 -41.80 -13.63 -20.59
N LYS A 62 -42.21 -14.85 -20.95
CA LYS A 62 -41.79 -16.06 -20.22
C LYS A 62 -40.33 -16.40 -20.44
N THR A 63 -39.77 -16.14 -21.62
CA THR A 63 -38.35 -16.31 -21.89
C THR A 63 -37.53 -15.32 -21.07
N VAL A 64 -37.93 -14.05 -20.99
CA VAL A 64 -37.26 -13.05 -20.14
C VAL A 64 -37.32 -13.45 -18.65
N GLU A 65 -38.49 -13.86 -18.15
CA GLU A 65 -38.62 -14.34 -16.76
C GLU A 65 -37.71 -15.55 -16.46
N LEU A 66 -37.60 -16.49 -17.41
CA LEU A 66 -36.75 -17.67 -17.28
C LEU A 66 -35.25 -17.32 -17.36
N GLU A 67 -34.87 -16.41 -18.26
CA GLU A 67 -33.49 -15.91 -18.37
C GLU A 67 -33.06 -15.20 -17.08
N ASP A 68 -33.92 -14.34 -16.51
CA ASP A 68 -33.65 -13.67 -15.24
C ASP A 68 -33.48 -14.67 -14.09
N LEU A 69 -34.31 -15.72 -14.06
CA LEU A 69 -34.21 -16.77 -13.03
C LEU A 69 -32.93 -17.60 -13.19
N ALA A 70 -32.57 -17.94 -14.43
CA ALA A 70 -31.35 -18.67 -14.75
C ALA A 70 -30.10 -17.86 -14.40
N ASN A 71 -30.09 -16.56 -14.73
CA ASN A 71 -29.00 -15.65 -14.40
C ASN A 71 -28.80 -15.55 -12.88
N LYS A 72 -29.88 -15.35 -12.11
CA LYS A 72 -29.81 -15.32 -10.64
C LYS A 72 -29.27 -16.62 -10.06
N TYR A 73 -29.73 -17.77 -10.56
CA TYR A 73 -29.23 -19.07 -10.10
C TYR A 73 -27.74 -19.26 -10.42
N CYS A 74 -27.31 -18.87 -11.62
CA CYS A 74 -25.91 -18.91 -12.02
C CYS A 74 -25.05 -17.99 -11.15
N GLU A 75 -25.48 -16.75 -10.91
CA GLU A 75 -24.79 -15.79 -10.04
C GLU A 75 -24.63 -16.33 -8.62
N GLU A 76 -25.70 -16.83 -8.00
CA GLU A 76 -25.64 -17.40 -6.65
C GLU A 76 -24.71 -18.61 -6.57
N ARG A 77 -24.73 -19.46 -7.59
CA ARG A 77 -23.89 -20.66 -7.64
C ARG A 77 -22.42 -20.30 -7.87
N CYS A 78 -22.13 -19.37 -8.77
CA CYS A 78 -20.80 -18.83 -8.99
C CYS A 78 -20.24 -18.16 -7.73
N ALA A 79 -21.05 -17.35 -7.04
CA ALA A 79 -20.65 -16.72 -5.77
C ALA A 79 -20.29 -17.75 -4.69
N LYS A 80 -21.09 -18.82 -4.54
CA LYS A 80 -20.81 -19.89 -3.59
C LYS A 80 -19.54 -20.67 -3.93
N ILE A 81 -19.27 -20.91 -5.21
CA ILE A 81 -18.04 -21.58 -5.65
C ILE A 81 -16.84 -20.68 -5.39
N ALA A 82 -16.92 -19.40 -5.78
CA ALA A 82 -15.87 -18.41 -5.56
C ALA A 82 -15.52 -18.27 -4.07
N LEU A 83 -16.51 -18.23 -3.17
CA LEU A 83 -16.26 -18.21 -1.72
C LEU A 83 -15.51 -19.44 -1.23
N LYS A 84 -15.92 -20.65 -1.66
CA LYS A 84 -15.24 -21.90 -1.26
C LYS A 84 -13.82 -21.99 -1.81
N GLU A 85 -13.59 -21.49 -3.02
CA GLU A 85 -12.25 -21.43 -3.61
C GLU A 85 -11.38 -20.41 -2.90
N GLN A 86 -11.93 -19.24 -2.57
CA GLN A 86 -11.24 -18.20 -1.80
C GLN A 86 -10.86 -18.72 -0.40
N GLU A 87 -11.75 -19.43 0.29
CA GLU A 87 -11.46 -20.04 1.60
C GLU A 87 -10.31 -21.05 1.51
N LYS A 88 -10.32 -21.91 0.48
CA LYS A 88 -9.24 -22.88 0.26
C LYS A 88 -7.92 -22.21 -0.07
N LEU A 89 -7.95 -21.16 -0.91
CA LEU A 89 -6.77 -20.39 -1.27
C LEU A 89 -6.18 -19.71 -0.03
N ASN A 90 -7.01 -19.04 0.77
CA ASN A 90 -6.59 -18.39 2.00
C ASN A 90 -5.98 -19.40 3.00
N ALA A 91 -6.56 -20.59 3.11
CA ALA A 91 -6.02 -21.65 3.97
C ALA A 91 -4.66 -22.16 3.49
N GLN A 92 -4.42 -22.23 2.17
CA GLN A 92 -3.11 -22.60 1.61
C GLN A 92 -2.09 -21.47 1.79
N CYS A 93 -2.47 -20.22 1.52
CA CYS A 93 -1.62 -19.05 1.76
C CYS A 93 -1.14 -19.00 3.21
N LYS A 94 -2.06 -19.18 4.18
CA LYS A 94 -1.71 -19.16 5.60
C LYS A 94 -0.70 -20.25 5.99
N LYS A 95 -0.87 -21.47 5.48
CA LYS A 95 0.09 -22.56 5.72
C LYS A 95 1.47 -22.27 5.12
N LEU A 96 1.49 -21.61 3.97
CA LEU A 96 2.72 -21.25 3.26
C LEU A 96 3.44 -20.10 3.99
N GLU A 97 2.69 -19.14 4.52
CA GLU A 97 3.21 -18.09 5.42
C GLU A 97 3.80 -18.69 6.69
N GLU A 98 3.08 -19.57 7.39
CA GLU A 98 3.58 -20.25 8.60
C GLU A 98 4.87 -21.05 8.32
N ALA A 99 4.94 -21.76 7.19
CA ALA A 99 6.15 -22.50 6.79
C ALA A 99 7.31 -21.56 6.42
N ALA A 100 7.03 -20.44 5.75
CA ALA A 100 8.03 -19.44 5.41
C ALA A 100 8.58 -18.76 6.67
N GLU A 101 7.72 -18.42 7.63
CA GLU A 101 8.12 -17.87 8.93
C GLU A 101 9.02 -18.85 9.67
N GLN A 102 8.64 -20.13 9.77
CA GLN A 102 9.48 -21.16 10.40
C GLN A 102 10.85 -21.28 9.73
N TYR A 103 10.89 -21.35 8.40
CA TYR A 103 12.15 -21.40 7.65
C TYR A 103 13.02 -20.17 7.89
N ILE A 104 12.43 -18.98 7.90
CA ILE A 104 13.12 -17.72 8.21
C ILE A 104 13.69 -17.77 9.62
N TYR A 105 12.89 -18.18 10.61
CA TYR A 105 13.35 -18.31 11.99
C TYR A 105 14.51 -19.28 12.13
N GLU A 106 14.39 -20.50 11.59
CA GLU A 106 15.46 -21.51 11.63
C GLU A 106 16.73 -21.02 10.92
N TYR A 107 16.60 -20.43 9.73
CA TYR A 107 17.72 -19.89 8.99
C TYR A 107 18.44 -18.77 9.73
N PHE A 108 17.68 -17.84 10.34
CA PHE A 108 18.27 -16.76 11.09
C PHE A 108 18.87 -17.25 12.40
N ASP A 109 18.25 -18.18 13.12
CA ASP A 109 18.76 -18.70 14.38
C ASP A 109 20.07 -19.48 14.18
N GLU A 110 20.14 -20.31 13.14
CA GLU A 110 21.37 -21.03 12.76
C GLU A 110 22.47 -20.04 12.36
N LYS A 111 22.17 -19.06 11.50
CA LYS A 111 23.14 -18.03 11.06
C LYS A 111 23.60 -17.12 12.19
N PHE A 112 22.70 -16.71 13.09
CA PHE A 112 23.04 -15.86 14.24
C PHE A 112 23.90 -16.63 15.24
N THR A 113 23.50 -17.85 15.58
CA THR A 113 24.22 -18.62 16.59
C THR A 113 25.57 -19.09 16.08
N GLU A 114 25.66 -19.59 14.85
CA GLU A 114 26.93 -20.10 14.32
C GLU A 114 27.89 -18.98 13.95
N LYS A 115 27.48 -18.03 13.10
CA LYS A 115 28.43 -17.03 12.58
C LYS A 115 28.70 -15.91 13.56
N TYR A 116 27.65 -15.27 14.07
CA TYR A 116 27.83 -14.15 14.99
C TYR A 116 28.29 -14.63 16.36
N GLY A 117 27.84 -15.81 16.83
CA GLY A 117 28.37 -16.40 18.06
C GLY A 117 29.88 -16.66 17.99
N GLN A 118 30.36 -17.27 16.89
CA GLN A 118 31.80 -17.51 16.70
C GLN A 118 32.58 -16.21 16.51
N GLU A 119 32.07 -15.25 15.75
CA GLU A 119 32.71 -13.94 15.57
C GLU A 119 32.79 -13.15 16.89
N LEU A 120 31.73 -13.22 17.72
CA LEU A 120 31.69 -12.56 19.03
C LEU A 120 32.69 -13.20 19.99
N GLN A 121 32.75 -14.54 20.04
CA GLN A 121 33.76 -15.25 20.84
C GLN A 121 35.18 -14.91 20.38
N ALA A 122 35.43 -14.89 19.08
CA ALA A 122 36.74 -14.53 18.54
C ALA A 122 37.12 -13.07 18.87
N LEU A 123 36.14 -12.15 18.85
CA LEU A 123 36.36 -10.76 19.25
C LEU A 123 36.65 -10.65 20.76
N GLU A 124 35.90 -11.37 21.59
CA GLU A 124 36.08 -11.43 23.04
C GLU A 124 37.47 -11.96 23.39
N GLU A 125 37.89 -13.08 22.80
CA GLU A 125 39.24 -13.62 22.97
C GLU A 125 40.31 -12.64 22.52
N LYS A 126 40.11 -11.93 21.40
CA LYS A 126 41.05 -10.92 20.91
C LYS A 126 41.17 -9.72 21.85
N VAL A 127 40.06 -9.29 22.45
CA VAL A 127 40.03 -8.18 23.42
C VAL A 127 40.69 -8.61 24.72
N ILE A 128 40.37 -9.79 25.25
CA ILE A 128 40.99 -10.35 26.47
C ILE A 128 42.50 -10.50 26.27
N THR A 129 42.93 -11.17 25.20
CA THR A 129 44.36 -11.34 24.91
C THR A 129 45.07 -10.01 24.64
N GLY A 130 44.39 -9.04 24.04
CA GLY A 130 44.91 -7.68 23.86
C GLY A 130 45.09 -6.94 25.18
N LEU A 131 44.11 -7.05 26.08
CA LEU A 131 44.16 -6.50 27.43
C LEU A 131 45.26 -7.16 28.26
N ASP A 132 45.36 -8.48 28.25
CA ASP A 132 46.40 -9.21 28.97
C ASP A 132 47.79 -8.80 28.48
N LYS A 133 48.01 -8.75 27.16
CA LYS A 133 49.28 -8.27 26.59
C LYS A 133 49.57 -6.82 26.96
N TYR A 134 48.56 -5.95 26.96
CA TYR A 134 48.72 -4.56 27.36
C TYR A 134 49.06 -4.45 28.85
N LEU A 135 48.38 -5.20 29.71
CA LEU A 135 48.64 -5.22 31.14
C LEU A 135 50.03 -5.78 31.43
N GLU A 136 50.40 -6.91 30.81
CA GLU A 136 51.72 -7.50 30.95
C GLU A 136 52.82 -6.55 30.48
N TYR A 137 52.64 -5.89 29.33
CA TYR A 137 53.57 -4.86 28.84
C TYR A 137 53.67 -3.68 29.80
N ASN A 138 52.55 -3.13 30.29
CA ASN A 138 52.62 -1.99 31.21
C ASN A 138 53.16 -2.37 32.59
N ILE A 139 52.85 -3.56 33.10
CA ILE A 139 53.39 -4.06 34.36
C ILE A 139 54.90 -4.28 34.20
N SER A 140 55.34 -5.04 33.20
CA SER A 140 56.76 -5.34 33.00
C SER A 140 57.61 -4.13 32.64
N GLU A 141 57.09 -3.19 31.84
CA GLU A 141 57.87 -2.06 31.33
C GLU A 141 57.77 -0.82 32.23
N LYS A 142 56.58 -0.53 32.80
CA LYS A 142 56.37 0.68 33.62
C LYS A 142 56.44 0.43 35.11
N ILE A 143 56.11 -0.78 35.58
CA ILE A 143 56.29 -1.16 36.97
C ILE A 143 57.66 -1.84 37.09
N ASN A 144 58.71 -1.01 37.17
CA ASN A 144 60.06 -1.50 37.42
C ASN A 144 60.08 -2.33 38.72
N ASP A 145 60.66 -3.53 38.71
CA ASP A 145 60.84 -4.37 39.91
C ASP A 145 61.51 -3.60 41.08
N LYS A 146 62.35 -2.61 40.73
CA LYS A 146 62.94 -1.69 41.71
C LYS A 146 61.91 -0.81 42.42
N LEU A 147 60.81 -0.41 41.76
CA LEU A 147 59.72 0.33 42.39
C LEU A 147 58.86 -0.58 43.27
N ILE A 148 58.60 -1.82 42.85
CA ILE A 148 57.88 -2.80 43.68
C ILE A 148 58.67 -3.08 44.95
N THR A 149 59.95 -3.41 44.82
CA THR A 149 60.85 -3.66 45.96
C THR A 149 61.06 -2.42 46.81
N LYS A 150 61.18 -1.21 46.22
CA LYS A 150 61.30 0.04 46.98
C LYS A 150 60.01 0.42 47.71
N THR A 151 58.85 0.12 47.14
CA THR A 151 57.55 0.37 47.78
C THR A 151 57.33 -0.63 48.91
N ALA A 152 57.60 -1.92 48.68
CA ALA A 152 57.58 -2.94 49.71
C ALA A 152 58.59 -2.64 50.84
N MET A 153 59.81 -2.23 50.50
CA MET A 153 60.79 -1.75 51.48
C MET A 153 60.25 -0.53 52.22
N SER A 154 59.73 0.49 51.53
CA SER A 154 59.14 1.66 52.17
C SER A 154 57.99 1.31 53.10
N GLU A 155 57.13 0.34 52.77
CA GLU A 155 56.04 -0.11 53.64
C GLU A 155 56.55 -0.92 54.83
N THR A 156 57.58 -1.76 54.66
CA THR A 156 58.19 -2.49 55.78
C THR A 156 59.00 -1.59 56.70
N TYR A 157 59.66 -0.57 56.16
CA TYR A 157 60.49 0.37 56.93
C TYR A 157 59.73 1.60 57.40
N ALA A 158 58.56 1.95 56.84
CA ALA A 158 57.76 3.10 57.27
C ALA A 158 57.39 3.02 58.76
N PRO A 159 56.90 1.89 59.33
CA PRO A 159 56.61 1.78 60.75
C PRO A 159 57.86 1.92 61.63
N ILE A 160 59.02 1.47 61.12
CA ILE A 160 60.31 1.58 61.80
C ILE A 160 60.79 3.03 61.79
N ILE A 161 60.68 3.71 60.65
CA ILE A 161 61.05 5.11 60.48
C ILE A 161 60.10 6.02 61.27
N GLU A 162 58.80 5.73 61.30
CA GLU A 162 57.81 6.43 62.16
C GLU A 162 58.11 6.18 63.63
N GLY A 163 58.45 4.94 64.03
CA GLY A 163 58.87 4.64 65.39
C GLY A 163 60.15 5.38 65.80
N ILE A 164 61.12 5.50 64.87
CA ILE A 164 62.34 6.29 65.06
C ILE A 164 61.99 7.79 65.12
N GLN A 165 61.12 8.29 64.23
CA GLN A 165 60.68 9.69 64.25
C GLN A 165 60.00 10.04 65.57
N HIS A 166 59.08 9.21 66.06
CA HIS A 166 58.47 9.39 67.39
C HIS A 166 59.51 9.36 68.52
N LEU A 167 60.48 8.45 68.47
CA LEU A 167 61.59 8.42 69.43
C LEU A 167 62.47 9.69 69.39
N PHE A 168 62.72 10.26 68.22
CA PHE A 168 63.50 11.49 68.06
C PHE A 168 62.72 12.77 68.36
N GLU A 169 61.40 12.78 68.10
CA GLU A 169 60.47 13.83 68.53
C GLU A 169 60.35 13.86 70.05
N ASP A 170 60.27 12.69 70.70
CA ASP A 170 60.22 12.56 72.16
C ASP A 170 61.57 12.87 72.85
N GLN A 171 62.70 12.78 72.14
CA GLN A 171 64.06 12.94 72.69
C GLN A 171 64.83 14.16 72.15
N TYR A 172 64.14 15.19 71.64
CA TYR A 172 64.69 16.55 71.37
C TYR A 172 65.67 16.70 70.18
N VAL A 173 65.29 16.27 68.97
CA VAL A 173 65.89 16.84 67.75
C VAL A 173 64.80 17.16 66.70
N PRO A 174 64.48 18.44 66.40
CA PRO A 174 63.56 18.76 65.32
C PRO A 174 64.20 18.40 63.96
N MET A 175 63.64 17.39 63.28
CA MET A 175 64.09 17.00 61.93
C MET A 175 63.67 18.03 60.86
N ASP A 176 64.54 18.18 59.87
CA ASP A 176 64.64 19.29 58.91
C ASP A 176 63.44 19.49 57.95
N LEU A 177 63.13 20.76 57.70
CA LEU A 177 61.92 21.35 57.07
C LEU A 177 61.80 21.16 55.54
N THR A 178 62.67 20.38 54.92
CA THR A 178 62.86 20.37 53.46
C THR A 178 61.87 19.43 52.73
N GLY A 179 61.46 18.33 53.36
CA GLY A 179 60.49 17.37 52.78
C GLY A 179 59.05 17.87 52.80
N SER A 180 58.64 18.53 53.88
CA SER A 180 57.28 19.09 54.04
C SER A 180 56.96 20.17 53.01
N LYS A 181 57.96 20.95 52.57
CA LYS A 181 57.79 21.97 51.53
C LYS A 181 57.50 21.34 50.16
N LYS A 182 58.27 20.33 49.76
CA LYS A 182 58.04 19.57 48.51
C LYS A 182 56.70 18.85 48.51
N LEU A 183 56.28 18.31 49.65
CA LEU A 183 54.96 17.66 49.79
C LEU A 183 53.81 18.67 49.61
N ARG A 184 53.98 19.91 50.09
CA ARG A 184 53.00 20.98 49.93
C ARG A 184 52.92 21.49 48.49
N GLU A 185 54.06 21.64 47.83
CA GLU A 185 54.14 22.00 46.40
C GLU A 185 53.47 20.94 45.52
N ALA A 186 53.75 19.65 45.75
CA ALA A 186 53.13 18.55 45.02
C ALA A 186 51.60 18.49 45.22
N LYS A 187 51.10 18.77 46.43
CA LYS A 187 49.64 18.85 46.69
C LYS A 187 48.99 20.04 45.99
N ALA A 188 49.68 21.17 45.87
CA ALA A 188 49.18 22.35 45.16
C ALA A 188 49.09 22.12 43.64
N GLU A 189 50.11 21.51 43.05
CA GLU A 189 50.13 21.16 41.62
C GLU A 189 49.03 20.15 41.26
N ASN A 190 48.80 19.16 42.13
CA ASN A 190 47.74 18.17 41.95
C ASN A 190 46.33 18.83 41.98
N ALA A 191 46.13 19.84 42.83
CA ALA A 191 44.88 20.60 42.87
C ALA A 191 44.67 21.48 41.62
N GLU A 192 45.74 22.08 41.08
CA GLU A 192 45.66 22.84 39.82
C GLU A 192 45.37 21.92 38.62
N LEU A 193 46.04 20.76 38.54
CA LEU A 193 45.80 19.76 37.51
C LEU A 193 44.36 19.26 37.55
N GLN A 194 43.80 18.97 38.73
CA GLN A 194 42.40 18.60 38.88
C GLN A 194 41.44 19.70 38.40
N LYS A 195 41.76 20.97 38.67
CA LYS A 195 40.96 22.11 38.22
C LYS A 195 41.00 22.27 36.70
N SER A 196 42.18 22.06 36.10
CA SER A 196 42.37 22.07 34.63
C SER A 196 41.59 20.94 33.97
N LEU A 197 41.68 19.72 34.51
CA LEU A 197 40.96 18.55 34.00
C LEU A 197 39.44 18.77 34.03
N LYS A 198 38.89 19.31 35.12
CA LYS A 198 37.46 19.63 35.21
C LYS A 198 37.00 20.65 34.17
N LYS A 199 37.84 21.67 33.89
CA LYS A 199 37.55 22.65 32.83
C LYS A 199 37.54 22.00 31.45
N GLN A 200 38.55 21.18 31.15
CA GLN A 200 38.64 20.46 29.87
C GLN A 200 37.46 19.49 29.68
N LEU A 201 37.05 18.78 30.72
CA LEU A 201 35.87 17.91 30.65
C LEU A 201 34.59 18.69 30.39
N ALA A 202 34.37 19.82 31.06
CA ALA A 202 33.21 20.66 30.83
C ALA A 202 33.18 21.25 29.40
N GLU A 203 34.34 21.63 28.88
CA GLU A 203 34.48 22.14 27.52
C GLU A 203 34.26 21.03 26.47
N ASN A 204 34.80 19.83 26.69
CA ASN A 204 34.55 18.68 25.83
C ASN A 204 33.07 18.27 25.80
N MET A 205 32.38 18.25 26.95
CA MET A 205 30.93 17.97 27.00
C MET A 205 30.16 18.99 26.16
N ARG A 206 30.45 20.29 26.31
CA ARG A 206 29.83 21.34 25.52
C ARG A 206 30.12 21.21 24.02
N LEU A 207 31.33 20.80 23.64
CA LEU A 207 31.68 20.55 22.23
C LEU A 207 30.94 19.35 21.66
N ILE A 208 30.74 18.29 22.45
CA ILE A 208 29.94 17.13 22.06
C ILE A 208 28.50 17.56 21.78
N ASP A 209 27.87 18.32 22.70
CA ASP A 209 26.50 18.82 22.50
C ASP A 209 26.37 19.65 21.21
N LEU A 210 27.35 20.52 20.94
CA LEU A 210 27.37 21.34 19.72
C LEU A 210 27.51 20.49 18.44
N VAL A 211 28.33 19.44 18.48
CA VAL A 211 28.51 18.51 17.37
C VAL A 211 27.25 17.69 17.14
N GLU A 212 26.58 17.24 18.20
CA GLU A 212 25.31 16.52 18.10
C GLU A 212 24.21 17.38 17.47
N ASP A 213 24.08 18.63 17.91
CA ASP A 213 23.14 19.60 17.33
C ASP A 213 23.45 19.90 15.86
N SER A 214 24.74 20.04 15.51
CA SER A 214 25.18 20.27 14.13
C SER A 214 24.88 19.05 13.24
N ASN A 215 25.21 17.85 13.72
CA ASN A 215 24.94 16.60 13.01
C ASN A 215 23.44 16.39 12.81
N LYS A 216 22.62 16.69 13.82
CA LYS A 216 21.16 16.61 13.75
C LYS A 216 20.61 17.54 12.66
N LYS A 217 21.07 18.78 12.62
CA LYS A 217 20.70 19.73 11.55
C LYS A 217 21.13 19.25 10.18
N ALA A 218 22.34 18.67 10.06
CA ALA A 218 22.83 18.11 8.81
C ALA A 218 21.97 16.94 8.32
N THR A 219 21.63 15.99 9.20
CA THR A 219 20.75 14.86 8.88
C THR A 219 19.36 15.34 8.45
N ILE A 220 18.79 16.33 9.14
CA ILE A 220 17.50 16.92 8.74
C ILE A 220 17.61 17.57 7.36
N ALA A 221 18.66 18.35 7.11
CA ALA A 221 18.84 19.03 5.82
C ALA A 221 19.02 18.04 4.66
N GLU A 222 19.77 16.96 4.87
CA GLU A 222 20.02 15.91 3.88
C GLU A 222 18.72 15.19 3.50
N LYS A 223 17.99 14.68 4.51
CA LYS A 223 16.76 13.89 4.31
C LYS A 223 15.57 14.73 3.84
N THR A 224 15.56 16.02 4.16
CA THR A 224 14.48 16.92 3.71
C THR A 224 14.78 17.64 2.41
N SER A 225 15.94 17.41 1.77
CA SER A 225 16.39 18.14 0.57
C SER A 225 15.35 18.20 -0.56
N GLY A 226 14.60 17.12 -0.79
CA GLY A 226 13.52 17.00 -1.80
C GLY A 226 12.15 17.57 -1.41
N LEU A 227 11.99 18.09 -0.19
CA LEU A 227 10.73 18.64 0.31
C LEU A 227 10.58 20.16 0.02
N ASP A 228 9.33 20.62 -0.03
CA ASP A 228 9.00 22.05 -0.13
C ASP A 228 9.35 22.81 1.17
N ALA A 229 9.56 24.12 1.09
CA ALA A 229 10.02 24.94 2.21
C ALA A 229 9.09 24.86 3.44
N GLN A 230 7.78 24.73 3.22
CA GLN A 230 6.80 24.56 4.30
C GLN A 230 6.87 23.18 4.97
N GLN A 231 7.26 22.15 4.23
CA GLN A 231 7.42 20.78 4.74
C GLN A 231 8.74 20.66 5.51
N LYS A 232 9.83 21.24 4.99
CA LYS A 232 11.12 21.36 5.69
C LYS A 232 10.95 21.99 7.07
N ALA A 233 10.20 23.09 7.15
CA ALA A 233 9.92 23.76 8.42
C ALA A 233 9.11 22.90 9.41
N ARG A 234 8.24 22.01 8.93
CA ARG A 234 7.48 21.07 9.79
C ARG A 234 8.38 19.97 10.35
N VAL A 235 9.22 19.36 9.49
CA VAL A 235 10.19 18.34 9.91
C VAL A 235 11.18 18.94 10.91
N GLN A 236 11.69 20.14 10.63
CA GLN A 236 12.63 20.82 11.53
C GLN A 236 12.03 21.08 12.91
N LYS A 237 10.80 21.60 12.99
CA LYS A 237 10.11 21.82 14.27
C LYS A 237 9.81 20.54 15.04
N PHE A 238 9.49 19.46 14.34
CA PHE A 238 9.18 18.18 14.97
C PHE A 238 10.41 17.52 15.60
N PHE A 239 11.55 17.62 14.92
CA PHE A 239 12.80 17.02 15.39
C PHE A 239 13.61 17.92 16.33
N GLU A 240 13.36 19.23 16.41
CA GLU A 240 14.09 20.16 17.27
C GLU A 240 14.21 19.70 18.74
N SER A 241 13.20 19.06 19.32
CA SER A 241 13.22 18.58 20.71
C SER A 241 13.67 17.12 20.90
N LYS A 242 13.92 16.36 19.81
CA LYS A 242 14.30 14.94 19.88
C LYS A 242 15.81 14.74 19.92
N SER A 243 16.28 13.59 20.41
CA SER A 243 17.72 13.26 20.38
C SER A 243 18.23 12.97 18.96
N LEU A 244 19.55 13.01 18.74
CA LEU A 244 20.15 12.66 17.43
C LEU A 244 19.81 11.21 17.01
N SER A 245 19.77 10.28 17.97
CA SER A 245 19.46 8.87 17.71
C SER A 245 18.02 8.67 17.24
N GLU A 246 17.05 9.30 17.92
CA GLU A 246 15.64 9.27 17.52
C GLU A 246 15.42 9.97 16.19
N THR A 247 16.14 11.07 15.94
CA THR A 247 16.09 11.78 14.67
C THR A 247 16.53 10.87 13.52
N LYS A 248 17.62 10.13 13.65
CA LYS A 248 18.08 9.21 12.58
C LYS A 248 17.11 8.07 12.30
N LYS A 249 16.39 7.59 13.32
CA LYS A 249 15.46 6.47 13.19
C LYS A 249 14.12 6.90 12.58
N ASP A 250 13.55 7.98 13.08
CA ASP A 250 12.17 8.36 12.75
C ASP A 250 12.07 9.33 11.56
N ILE A 251 13.18 9.92 11.10
CA ILE A 251 13.13 10.99 10.09
C ILE A 251 12.63 10.49 8.74
N ASP A 252 13.02 9.29 8.32
CA ASP A 252 12.61 8.73 7.04
C ASP A 252 11.09 8.47 7.04
N ASP A 253 10.58 7.81 8.09
CA ASP A 253 9.14 7.57 8.28
C ASP A 253 8.31 8.87 8.29
N TYR A 254 8.80 9.90 8.97
CA TYR A 254 8.11 11.18 9.07
C TYR A 254 8.13 11.96 7.74
N VAL A 255 9.23 11.89 7.00
CA VAL A 255 9.35 12.48 5.66
C VAL A 255 8.40 11.79 4.68
N ASP A 256 8.33 10.46 4.72
CA ASP A 256 7.44 9.67 3.88
C ASP A 256 5.97 10.00 4.16
N MET A 257 5.56 10.06 5.43
CA MET A 257 4.20 10.44 5.83
C MET A 257 3.79 11.83 5.29
N ILE A 258 4.71 12.81 5.35
CA ILE A 258 4.45 14.16 4.83
C ILE A 258 4.35 14.16 3.31
N SER A 259 5.12 13.32 2.62
CA SER A 259 5.09 13.20 1.16
C SER A 259 3.80 12.54 0.66
N GLU A 260 3.31 11.52 1.35
CA GLU A 260 2.07 10.80 1.02
C GLU A 260 0.84 11.69 1.22
N GLN A 261 0.78 12.44 2.32
CA GLN A 261 -0.32 13.39 2.59
C GLN A 261 -0.47 14.45 1.48
N VAL A 262 0.65 14.94 0.94
CA VAL A 262 0.60 15.92 -0.16
C VAL A 262 0.12 15.30 -1.47
N THR A 263 0.49 14.05 -1.73
CA THR A 263 0.05 13.32 -2.93
C THR A 263 -1.47 13.12 -2.90
N MET A 264 -2.02 12.68 -1.76
CA MET A 264 -3.45 12.51 -1.51
C MET A 264 -4.26 13.82 -1.63
N MET A 265 -3.73 14.94 -1.11
CA MET A 265 -4.42 16.23 -1.22
C MET A 265 -4.41 16.79 -2.66
N ARG A 266 -3.36 16.53 -3.44
CA ARG A 266 -3.27 16.96 -4.85
C ARG A 266 -4.24 16.20 -5.74
N THR A 267 -4.39 14.89 -5.57
CA THR A 267 -5.39 14.09 -6.30
C THR A 267 -6.81 14.51 -5.96
N ASN A 268 -7.12 14.71 -4.68
CA ASN A 268 -8.44 15.17 -4.25
C ASN A 268 -8.80 16.57 -4.78
N ARG A 269 -7.81 17.48 -4.86
CA ARG A 269 -8.04 18.81 -5.45
C ARG A 269 -8.34 18.74 -6.95
N LYS A 270 -7.66 17.90 -7.73
CA LYS A 270 -7.92 17.77 -9.17
C LYS A 270 -9.35 17.27 -9.43
N ASN A 271 -9.79 16.27 -8.66
CA ASN A 271 -11.14 15.71 -8.77
C ASN A 271 -12.24 16.74 -8.44
N LEU A 272 -11.95 17.70 -7.54
CA LEU A 272 -12.87 18.79 -7.18
C LEU A 272 -13.02 19.87 -8.27
N PHE A 273 -12.02 20.05 -9.14
CA PHE A 273 -12.06 21.04 -10.23
C PHE A 273 -12.62 20.47 -11.53
N GLU A 274 -12.46 19.16 -11.80
CA GLU A 274 -13.03 18.50 -12.97
C GLU A 274 -14.57 18.44 -12.93
N HIS A 275 -15.20 18.43 -11.75
CA HIS A 275 -16.66 18.44 -11.60
C HIS A 275 -17.32 19.84 -11.68
N LYS A 276 -16.56 20.93 -11.88
CA LYS A 276 -17.12 22.30 -11.88
C LYS A 276 -17.38 22.93 -13.25
N THR A 277 -17.02 22.29 -14.36
CA THR A 277 -17.39 22.77 -15.70
C THR A 277 -18.72 22.17 -16.15
N ARG A 278 -19.84 22.62 -15.56
CA ARG A 278 -21.16 22.49 -16.20
C ARG A 278 -21.33 23.64 -17.20
N PRO A 279 -21.74 23.38 -18.45
CA PRO A 279 -22.00 24.45 -19.41
C PRO A 279 -23.27 25.21 -18.99
N VAL A 280 -23.15 26.53 -18.89
CA VAL A 280 -24.27 27.45 -18.65
C VAL A 280 -25.18 27.43 -19.88
N SER A 281 -26.44 27.16 -19.64
CA SER A 281 -27.51 27.02 -20.62
C SER A 281 -27.80 28.33 -21.37
N ARG A 282 -27.99 28.25 -22.68
CA ARG A 282 -28.74 29.23 -23.46
C ARG A 282 -29.85 28.50 -24.20
N ALA A 283 -31.08 28.89 -23.93
CA ALA A 283 -32.30 28.26 -24.40
C ALA A 283 -32.62 28.59 -25.86
N THR A 284 -33.00 27.57 -26.64
CA THR A 284 -34.08 27.64 -27.66
C THR A 284 -34.69 26.24 -27.85
N LYS A 285 -36.02 26.21 -27.88
CA LYS A 285 -36.91 25.04 -27.99
C LYS A 285 -36.74 24.32 -29.34
N THR A 286 -36.84 22.98 -29.34
CA THR A 286 -37.82 22.20 -30.12
C THR A 286 -37.83 20.73 -29.67
N GLU A 287 -38.97 20.09 -29.89
CA GLU A 287 -39.48 18.86 -29.31
C GLU A 287 -38.80 17.53 -29.73
N LYS A 288 -39.05 16.54 -28.84
CA LYS A 288 -39.41 15.12 -29.07
C LYS A 288 -38.33 14.08 -29.36
N ALA A 289 -38.43 13.03 -28.53
CA ALA A 289 -38.17 11.60 -28.81
C ALA A 289 -36.70 11.26 -29.06
N LEU A 290 -36.11 10.12 -28.71
CA LEU A 290 -36.33 8.91 -27.91
C LEU A 290 -34.97 8.16 -28.02
N GLU A 291 -34.77 7.02 -27.37
CA GLU A 291 -33.60 6.10 -27.53
C GLU A 291 -32.34 6.53 -26.75
N ARG A 292 -31.99 5.87 -25.64
CA ARG A 292 -31.35 4.55 -25.46
C ARG A 292 -29.91 4.45 -26.00
N ASP A 293 -29.12 3.82 -25.12
CA ASP A 293 -27.85 3.12 -25.31
C ASP A 293 -26.55 3.93 -25.19
N ASP A 294 -25.81 3.52 -24.16
CA ASP A 294 -24.38 3.23 -24.10
C ASP A 294 -23.39 4.18 -24.78
N ILE A 295 -22.35 4.56 -24.03
CA ILE A 295 -20.97 4.17 -24.34
C ILE A 295 -20.07 4.62 -23.18
N MET A 296 -19.65 3.62 -22.40
CA MET A 296 -18.38 3.61 -21.69
C MET A 296 -17.24 3.75 -22.72
N THR A 297 -16.46 4.82 -22.64
CA THR A 297 -15.11 4.83 -23.24
C THR A 297 -14.07 5.07 -22.16
N GLU A 298 -13.77 4.02 -21.40
CA GLU A 298 -12.42 3.86 -20.87
C GLU A 298 -11.49 3.49 -22.03
N ARG A 299 -10.46 4.31 -22.22
CA ARG A 299 -9.43 4.12 -23.24
C ARG A 299 -8.60 2.88 -22.88
N TYR A 300 -8.92 1.74 -23.47
CA TYR A 300 -8.00 0.60 -23.55
C TYR A 300 -6.76 1.02 -24.36
N LYS A 301 -5.59 1.02 -23.71
CA LYS A 301 -4.30 0.97 -24.39
C LYS A 301 -4.20 -0.39 -25.08
N LYS A 302 -4.12 -0.40 -26.41
CA LYS A 302 -3.67 -1.56 -27.19
C LYS A 302 -2.22 -1.86 -26.82
N THR A 303 -1.98 -2.89 -26.02
CA THR A 303 -0.72 -3.64 -26.04
C THR A 303 -0.93 -4.81 -27.00
N THR A 304 -0.39 -4.68 -28.20
CA THR A 304 -0.24 -5.77 -29.15
C THR A 304 0.81 -6.74 -28.61
N ASN A 305 0.38 -7.79 -27.92
CA ASN A 305 1.18 -8.99 -27.77
C ASN A 305 0.51 -10.11 -28.58
N PRO A 306 1.24 -10.82 -29.45
CA PRO A 306 0.69 -11.95 -30.17
C PRO A 306 0.30 -13.03 -29.16
N ILE A 307 -0.89 -13.59 -29.34
CA ILE A 307 -1.47 -14.66 -28.54
C ILE A 307 -0.50 -15.85 -28.58
N SER A 308 0.28 -16.08 -27.52
CA SER A 308 0.88 -17.38 -27.27
C SER A 308 -0.25 -18.28 -26.79
N SER A 309 -0.69 -19.19 -27.67
CA SER A 309 -1.63 -20.21 -27.26
C SER A 309 -0.90 -21.19 -26.35
N PHE A 310 -1.50 -21.57 -25.24
CA PHE A 310 -0.99 -22.62 -24.35
C PHE A 310 -0.65 -23.93 -25.10
N VAL A 311 -1.33 -24.17 -26.23
CA VAL A 311 -1.11 -25.30 -27.15
C VAL A 311 0.22 -25.18 -27.91
N SER A 312 0.66 -23.96 -28.26
CA SER A 312 1.94 -23.74 -28.96
C SER A 312 3.16 -23.84 -28.05
N ASP A 313 3.02 -23.57 -26.75
CA ASP A 313 4.12 -23.72 -25.79
C ASP A 313 4.27 -25.18 -25.32
N ALA A 314 3.18 -25.95 -25.28
CA ALA A 314 3.21 -27.38 -24.96
C ALA A 314 3.93 -28.23 -26.04
N ALA A 315 3.90 -27.81 -27.31
CA ALA A 315 4.57 -28.50 -28.40
C ALA A 315 6.11 -28.45 -28.30
N LYS A 316 6.68 -27.43 -27.65
CA LYS A 316 8.14 -27.31 -27.48
C LYS A 316 8.74 -28.30 -26.50
N TYR A 317 7.93 -28.93 -25.64
CA TYR A 317 8.38 -29.86 -24.61
C TYR A 317 8.11 -31.34 -24.97
N MET A 318 7.63 -31.62 -26.18
CA MET A 318 7.30 -32.98 -26.63
C MET A 318 8.18 -33.48 -27.79
N ASP A 319 9.08 -32.63 -28.31
CA ASP A 319 10.01 -32.95 -29.41
C ASP A 319 11.50 -32.99 -28.96
N GLU A 320 11.77 -33.00 -27.65
CA GLU A 320 13.09 -33.32 -27.12
C GLU A 320 12.95 -34.58 -26.25
N ASP A 321 13.73 -35.61 -26.60
CA ASP A 321 13.79 -36.97 -26.01
C ASP A 321 13.81 -37.03 -24.47
#